data_AF-A0A0N4UFB7-F1
#
_entry.id   AF-A0A0N4UFB7-F1
#
_cell.length_a   1.000
_cell.length_b   1.000
_cell.length_c   1.000
_cell.angle_alpha   90.00
_cell.angle_beta   90.00
_cell.angle_gamma   90.00
#
_symmetry.space_group_name_H-M   'P 1'
#
loop_
_entity.id
_entity.type
_entity.pdbx_description
1 polymer ?
#
loop_
_entity_poly.entity_id
_entity_poly.type
_entity_poly.pdbx_seq_one_letter_code
_entity_poly.pdbx_strand_id
1 'polypeptide(L)'
;MQILEDIGIEDASVADCVHVAYVCSLVSKRAAYLCAAGIATILKRMSKPYVTIGVDGSLYRFHPKVPRLIDRKIDELLPPDLEYQLMLSADGSGRGAALVAAVATRIKQELQNTLLHEVPSIPGSVEVVDGDALEFHH
;
A
#
# COMPACT_ATOMS: atom_id res chain seq x y z
N MET A 1 -28.98 5.09 19.21
CA MET A 1 -28.92 5.01 20.67
C MET A 1 -27.85 4.02 21.09
N GLN A 2 -27.98 2.71 20.82
CA GLN A 2 -27.02 1.66 21.25
C GLN A 2 -25.52 2.05 21.25
N ILE A 3 -24.97 2.56 20.14
CA ILE A 3 -23.54 2.91 20.06
C ILE A 3 -23.12 3.95 21.12
N LEU A 4 -23.98 4.92 21.44
CA LEU A 4 -23.69 5.94 22.46
C LEU A 4 -23.75 5.37 23.87
N GLU A 5 -24.70 4.47 24.12
CA GLU A 5 -24.82 3.76 25.40
C GLU A 5 -23.60 2.83 25.62
N ASP A 6 -23.16 2.13 24.58
CA ASP A 6 -22.00 1.23 24.61
C ASP A 6 -20.69 1.97 24.98
N ILE A 7 -20.59 3.27 24.71
CA ILE A 7 -19.43 4.11 25.08
C ILE A 7 -19.64 4.90 26.39
N GLY A 8 -20.71 4.61 27.14
CA GLY A 8 -20.99 5.21 28.45
C GLY A 8 -21.76 6.53 28.42
N ILE A 9 -22.41 6.87 27.31
CA ILE A 9 -23.32 8.02 27.23
C ILE A 9 -24.74 7.53 27.49
N GLU A 10 -25.15 7.59 28.75
CA GLU A 10 -26.50 7.27 29.20
C GLU A 10 -27.49 8.39 28.84
N ASP A 11 -28.76 8.04 28.67
CA ASP A 11 -29.88 8.97 28.41
C ASP A 11 -29.71 9.90 27.19
N ALA A 12 -28.94 9.47 26.19
CA ALA A 12 -28.75 10.24 24.96
C ALA A 12 -30.07 10.45 24.21
N SER A 13 -30.45 11.70 23.97
CA SER A 13 -31.67 12.01 23.24
C SER A 13 -31.54 11.65 21.74
N VAL A 14 -32.69 11.62 21.04
CA VAL A 14 -32.69 11.49 19.58
C VAL A 14 -31.93 12.66 18.93
N ALA A 15 -32.05 13.87 19.48
CA ALA A 15 -31.32 15.04 19.00
C ALA A 15 -29.80 14.85 19.14
N ASP A 16 -29.32 14.32 20.27
CA ASP A 16 -27.90 14.03 20.48
C ASP A 16 -27.37 13.03 19.46
N CYS A 17 -28.13 11.97 19.19
CA CYS A 17 -27.78 10.99 18.15
C CYS A 17 -27.63 11.64 16.77
N VAL A 18 -28.53 12.56 16.42
CA VAL A 18 -28.48 13.29 15.13
C VAL A 18 -27.27 14.21 15.08
N HIS A 19 -26.96 14.93 16.17
CA HIS A 19 -25.80 15.81 16.24
C HIS A 19 -24.48 15.04 16.13
N VAL A 20 -24.34 13.93 16.87
CA VAL A 20 -23.16 13.06 16.79
C VAL A 20 -22.99 12.51 15.37
N ALA A 21 -24.06 11.98 14.76
CA ALA A 21 -24.01 11.47 13.40
C ALA A 21 -23.60 12.56 12.39
N TYR A 22 -24.10 13.79 12.56
CA TYR A 22 -23.71 14.93 11.74
C TYR A 22 -22.22 15.25 11.88
N VAL A 23 -21.70 15.36 13.11
CA VAL A 23 -20.28 15.62 13.37
C VAL A 23 -19.39 14.52 12.77
N CYS A 24 -19.72 13.25 13.01
CA CYS A 24 -19.00 12.12 12.42
C CYS A 24 -18.98 12.18 10.88
N SER A 25 -20.08 12.63 10.26
CA SER A 25 -20.15 12.79 8.81
C SER A 25 -19.22 13.89 8.29
N LEU A 26 -19.10 15.01 9.01
CA LEU A 26 -18.21 16.11 8.65
C LEU A 26 -16.75 15.70 8.79
N VAL A 27 -16.38 15.06 9.90
CA VAL A 27 -15.01 14.59 10.16
C VAL A 27 -14.58 13.57 9.12
N SER A 28 -15.41 12.56 8.87
CA SER A 28 -15.10 11.49 7.90
C SER A 28 -15.01 12.02 6.47
N LYS A 29 -15.87 12.99 6.09
CA LYS A 29 -15.82 13.65 4.79
C LYS A 29 -14.54 14.46 4.61
N ARG A 30 -14.14 15.24 5.63
CA ARG A 30 -12.88 16.00 5.61
C ARG A 30 -11.68 15.06 5.48
N ALA A 31 -11.65 13.96 6.24
CA ALA A 31 -10.59 12.97 6.17
C ALA A 31 -10.48 12.35 4.76
N ALA A 32 -11.62 11.93 4.18
CA ALA A 32 -11.67 11.40 2.82
C ALA A 32 -11.15 12.41 1.79
N TYR A 33 -11.53 13.68 1.89
CA TYR A 33 -11.11 14.70 0.93
C TYR A 33 -9.62 15.04 1.01
N LEU A 34 -9.05 15.08 2.22
CA LEU A 34 -7.61 15.29 2.40
C LEU A 34 -6.81 14.09 1.86
N CYS A 35 -7.29 12.86 2.10
CA CYS A 35 -6.69 11.66 1.53
C CYS A 35 -6.72 11.68 -0.01
N ALA A 36 -7.87 11.98 -0.60
CA ALA A 36 -8.05 12.12 -2.04
C ALA A 36 -7.14 13.20 -2.65
N ALA A 37 -6.96 14.35 -1.98
CA ALA A 37 -6.04 15.39 -2.44
C ALA A 37 -4.58 14.92 -2.50
N GLY A 38 -4.15 14.14 -1.51
CA GLY A 38 -2.82 13.50 -1.51
C GLY A 38 -2.66 12.51 -2.67
N ILE A 39 -3.66 11.65 -2.87
CA ILE A 39 -3.67 10.66 -3.96
C ILE A 39 -3.64 11.36 -5.33
N ALA A 40 -4.52 12.33 -5.56
CA ALA A 40 -4.60 13.08 -6.82
C ALA A 40 -3.28 13.81 -7.13
N THR A 41 -2.59 14.34 -6.10
CA THR A 41 -1.27 14.96 -6.27
C THR A 41 -0.23 13.95 -6.76
N ILE A 42 -0.20 12.74 -6.20
CA ILE A 42 0.72 11.68 -6.61
C ILE A 42 0.41 11.21 -8.03
N LEU A 43 -0.87 10.97 -8.35
CA LEU A 43 -1.31 10.56 -9.69
C LEU A 43 -0.91 11.58 -10.77
N LYS A 44 -1.17 12.87 -10.52
CA LYS A 44 -0.72 13.96 -11.41
C LYS A 44 0.79 13.94 -11.62
N ARG A 45 1.56 13.78 -10.53
CA ARG A 45 3.02 13.73 -10.58
C ARG A 45 3.57 12.52 -11.32
N MET A 46 2.89 11.37 -11.23
CA MET A 46 3.28 10.16 -11.97
C MET A 46 3.03 10.30 -13.47
N SER A 47 2.01 11.08 -13.87
CA SER A 47 1.65 11.34 -15.27
C SER A 47 1.56 10.04 -16.11
N LYS A 48 0.95 9.00 -15.54
CA LYS A 48 0.70 7.71 -16.21
C LYS A 48 -0.77 7.63 -16.61
N PRO A 49 -1.10 7.12 -17.82
CA PRO A 49 -2.47 7.11 -18.32
C PRO A 49 -3.43 6.29 -17.44
N TYR A 50 -2.93 5.24 -16.79
CA TYR A 50 -3.73 4.41 -15.89
C TYR A 50 -2.89 3.95 -14.69
N VAL A 51 -3.44 4.09 -13.47
CA VAL A 51 -2.77 3.69 -12.22
C VAL A 51 -3.72 2.93 -11.29
N THR A 52 -3.34 1.70 -10.90
CA THR A 52 -4.01 0.97 -9.82
C THR A 52 -3.42 1.36 -8.47
N ILE A 53 -4.28 1.75 -7.52
CA ILE A 53 -3.91 2.11 -6.15
C ILE A 53 -4.34 0.98 -5.23
N GLY A 54 -3.37 0.31 -4.61
CA GLY A 54 -3.63 -0.65 -3.54
C GLY A 54 -4.05 0.08 -2.26
N VAL A 55 -5.23 -0.24 -1.76
CA VAL A 55 -5.78 0.36 -0.53
C VAL A 55 -5.95 -0.73 0.53
N ASP A 56 -5.60 -0.40 1.77
CA ASP A 56 -5.88 -1.22 2.93
C ASP A 56 -6.21 -0.34 4.15
N GLY A 57 -6.91 -0.89 5.13
CA GLY A 57 -7.30 -0.22 6.37
C GLY A 57 -8.78 -0.37 6.71
N SER A 58 -9.07 -0.56 8.00
CA SER A 58 -10.43 -0.75 8.52
C SER A 58 -11.37 0.41 8.21
N LEU A 59 -10.89 1.65 8.26
CA LEU A 59 -11.70 2.82 7.92
C LEU A 59 -12.17 2.77 6.46
N TYR A 60 -11.30 2.40 5.53
CA TYR A 60 -11.69 2.24 4.14
C TYR A 60 -12.62 1.03 3.97
N ARG A 61 -12.34 -0.10 4.64
CA ARG A 61 -13.13 -1.33 4.52
C ARG A 61 -14.56 -1.21 5.09
N PHE A 62 -14.73 -0.58 6.24
CA PHE A 62 -15.96 -0.68 7.03
C PHE A 62 -16.75 0.62 7.14
N HIS A 63 -16.16 1.77 6.85
CA HIS A 63 -16.90 3.02 6.96
C HIS A 63 -17.87 3.19 5.78
N PRO A 64 -19.16 3.47 6.03
CA PRO A 64 -20.22 3.38 5.01
C PRO A 64 -20.09 4.37 3.85
N LYS A 65 -19.30 5.44 4.01
CA LYS A 65 -19.19 6.53 3.02
C LYS A 65 -17.77 6.83 2.56
N VAL A 66 -16.73 6.38 3.27
CA VAL A 66 -15.35 6.88 3.05
C VAL A 66 -14.82 6.46 1.67
N PRO A 67 -14.95 5.19 1.22
CA PRO A 67 -14.50 4.79 -0.11
C PRO A 67 -15.07 5.66 -1.23
N ARG A 68 -16.40 5.84 -1.23
CA ARG A 68 -17.10 6.67 -2.22
C ARG A 68 -16.69 8.15 -2.16
N LEU A 69 -16.43 8.68 -0.96
CA LEU A 69 -16.01 10.07 -0.79
C LEU A 69 -14.57 10.30 -1.27
N ILE A 70 -13.68 9.32 -1.11
CA ILE A 70 -12.32 9.34 -1.65
C ILE A 70 -12.38 9.30 -3.18
N ASP A 71 -13.04 8.28 -3.73
CA ASP A 71 -13.20 8.05 -5.18
C ASP A 71 -13.73 9.30 -5.90
N ARG A 72 -14.91 9.78 -5.49
CA ARG A 72 -15.50 11.00 -6.06
C ARG A 72 -14.57 12.21 -5.97
N LYS A 73 -13.83 12.38 -4.86
CA LYS A 73 -12.95 13.54 -4.70
C LYS A 73 -11.68 13.42 -5.56
N ILE A 74 -11.18 12.21 -5.80
CA ILE A 74 -10.08 11.99 -6.75
C ILE A 74 -10.57 12.37 -8.16
N ASP A 75 -11.74 11.91 -8.58
CA ASP A 75 -12.33 12.26 -9.89
C ASP A 75 -12.47 13.77 -10.08
N GLU A 76 -12.94 14.49 -9.05
CA GLU A 76 -13.08 15.95 -9.08
C GLU A 76 -11.72 16.69 -9.18
N LEU A 77 -10.62 16.04 -8.80
CA LEU A 77 -9.29 16.66 -8.76
C LEU A 77 -8.39 16.25 -9.92
N LEU A 78 -8.61 15.09 -10.54
CA LEU A 78 -7.80 14.58 -11.64
C LEU A 78 -8.16 15.24 -12.97
N PRO A 79 -7.18 15.43 -13.87
CA PRO A 79 -7.48 15.83 -15.23
C PRO A 79 -8.09 14.62 -16.00
N PRO A 80 -8.92 14.86 -17.03
CA PRO A 80 -9.69 13.81 -17.70
C PRO A 80 -8.86 12.74 -18.43
N ASP A 81 -7.58 12.99 -18.67
CA ASP A 81 -6.64 12.12 -19.37
C ASP A 81 -5.92 11.11 -18.45
N LEU A 82 -6.13 11.21 -17.13
CA LEU A 82 -5.56 10.29 -16.16
C LEU A 82 -6.66 9.41 -15.54
N GLU A 83 -6.53 8.11 -15.72
CA GLU A 83 -7.41 7.11 -15.14
C GLU A 83 -6.78 6.42 -13.93
N TYR A 84 -7.61 5.93 -13.02
CA TYR A 84 -7.18 5.17 -11.86
C TYR A 84 -8.21 4.13 -11.43
N GLN A 85 -7.78 3.20 -10.58
CA GLN A 85 -8.68 2.30 -9.88
C GLN A 85 -8.19 2.09 -8.45
N LEU A 86 -9.10 2.18 -7.48
CA LEU A 86 -8.84 1.77 -6.10
C LEU A 86 -9.09 0.27 -5.94
N MET A 87 -8.10 -0.46 -5.43
CA MET A 87 -8.18 -1.91 -5.24
C MET A 87 -7.93 -2.26 -3.78
N LEU A 88 -8.91 -2.89 -3.12
CA LEU A 88 -8.76 -3.35 -1.74
C LEU A 88 -7.82 -4.56 -1.69
N SER A 89 -6.75 -4.46 -0.91
CA SER A 89 -5.81 -5.56 -0.72
C SER A 89 -6.23 -6.43 0.48
N ALA A 90 -6.33 -7.75 0.29
CA ALA A 90 -6.72 -8.67 1.36
C ALA A 90 -5.61 -8.90 2.39
N ASP A 91 -4.37 -9.09 1.91
CA ASP A 91 -3.14 -9.29 2.67
C ASP A 91 -1.99 -8.59 1.95
N GLY A 92 -2.01 -7.26 1.98
CA GLY A 92 -1.06 -6.44 1.23
C GLY A 92 0.35 -6.50 1.79
N SER A 93 0.50 -6.43 3.12
CA SER A 93 1.79 -6.38 3.78
C SER A 93 2.52 -7.72 3.75
N GLY A 94 1.83 -8.84 4.01
CA GLY A 94 2.44 -10.17 3.99
C GLY A 94 2.96 -10.54 2.61
N ARG A 95 2.09 -10.49 1.60
CA ARG A 95 2.45 -10.78 0.21
C ARG A 95 3.48 -9.79 -0.34
N GLY A 96 3.34 -8.50 -0.03
CA GLY A 96 4.26 -7.46 -0.47
C GLY A 96 5.67 -7.66 0.11
N ALA A 97 5.78 -7.95 1.40
CA ALA A 97 7.06 -8.21 2.05
C ALA A 97 7.75 -9.45 1.49
N ALA A 98 7.00 -10.55 1.28
CA ALA A 98 7.52 -11.76 0.66
C ALA A 98 8.04 -11.50 -0.77
N LEU A 99 7.31 -10.71 -1.57
CA LEU A 99 7.74 -10.34 -2.92
C LEU A 99 9.03 -9.50 -2.90
N VAL A 100 9.13 -8.51 -2.00
CA VAL A 100 10.33 -7.69 -1.84
C VAL A 100 11.52 -8.54 -1.43
N ALA A 101 11.35 -9.48 -0.48
CA ALA A 101 12.39 -10.40 -0.05
C ALA A 101 12.87 -11.32 -1.19
N ALA A 102 11.94 -11.85 -2.00
CA ALA A 102 12.26 -12.67 -3.16
C ALA A 102 13.05 -11.88 -4.21
N VAL A 103 12.65 -10.63 -4.52
CA VAL A 103 13.36 -9.75 -5.46
C VAL A 103 14.74 -9.37 -4.94
N ALA A 104 14.86 -9.02 -3.66
CA ALA A 104 16.17 -8.70 -3.05
C ALA A 104 17.13 -9.90 -3.09
N THR A 105 16.61 -11.10 -2.83
CA THR A 105 17.39 -12.35 -2.94
C THR A 105 17.85 -12.60 -4.37
N ARG A 106 16.96 -12.41 -5.36
CA ARG A 106 17.30 -12.56 -6.78
C ARG A 106 18.38 -11.56 -7.21
N ILE A 107 18.24 -10.28 -6.86
CA ILE A 107 19.22 -9.22 -7.18
C ILE A 107 20.58 -9.57 -6.54
N LYS A 108 20.60 -10.07 -5.30
CA LYS A 108 21.84 -10.50 -4.64
C LYS A 108 22.53 -11.63 -5.42
N GLN A 109 21.78 -12.64 -5.87
CA GLN A 109 22.31 -13.74 -6.67
C GLN A 109 22.82 -13.28 -8.04
N GLU A 110 22.08 -12.40 -8.73
CA GLU A 110 22.49 -11.81 -10.02
C GLU A 110 23.81 -11.02 -9.88
N LEU A 111 23.97 -10.26 -8.79
CA LEU A 111 25.21 -9.54 -8.49
C LEU A 111 26.37 -10.48 -8.18
N GLN A 112 26.13 -11.56 -7.41
CA GLN A 112 27.17 -12.56 -7.12
C GLN A 112 27.63 -13.27 -8.40
N ASN A 113 26.71 -13.67 -9.27
CA ASN A 113 27.06 -14.31 -10.54
C ASN A 113 27.82 -13.39 -11.50
N THR A 114 27.50 -12.09 -11.49
CA THR A 114 28.21 -11.09 -12.31
C THR A 114 29.63 -10.87 -11.78
N LEU A 115 29.82 -10.82 -10.46
CA LEU A 115 31.13 -10.66 -9.83
C LEU A 115 32.01 -11.90 -9.99
N LEU A 116 31.43 -13.11 -9.98
CA LEU A 116 32.18 -14.35 -10.23
C LEU A 116 32.66 -14.47 -11.69
N HIS A 117 31.96 -13.85 -12.65
CA HIS A 117 32.38 -13.83 -14.06
C HIS A 117 33.50 -12.83 -14.38
N GLU A 118 33.79 -11.86 -13.50
CA GLU A 118 34.88 -10.90 -13.67
C GLU A 118 36.19 -11.31 -12.97
N VAL A 119 36.17 -12.37 -12.15
CA VAL A 119 37.41 -12.90 -11.56
C VAL A 119 38.00 -13.92 -12.53
N PRO A 120 39.13 -13.63 -13.19
CA PRO A 120 39.83 -14.66 -13.94
C PRO A 120 40.19 -15.76 -12.95
N SER A 121 39.85 -17.01 -13.30
CA SER A 121 40.22 -18.19 -12.54
C SER A 121 41.71 -18.12 -12.21
N ILE A 122 42.04 -18.00 -10.92
CA ILE A 122 43.42 -18.08 -10.45
C ILE A 122 43.76 -19.57 -10.42
N PRO A 123 44.70 -20.07 -11.24
CA PRO A 123 45.10 -21.46 -11.15
C PRO A 123 45.56 -21.77 -9.72
N GLY A 124 44.97 -22.79 -9.09
CA GLY A 124 45.25 -23.17 -7.70
C GLY A 124 44.42 -22.46 -6.62
N SER A 125 43.47 -21.58 -6.94
CA SER A 125 42.49 -21.09 -5.95
C SER A 125 41.35 -22.09 -5.76
N VAL A 126 40.86 -22.17 -4.53
CA VAL A 126 39.67 -22.94 -4.16
C VAL A 126 38.47 -21.99 -4.12
N GLU A 127 37.45 -22.25 -4.93
CA GLU A 127 36.17 -21.54 -4.84
C GLU A 127 35.13 -22.40 -4.12
N VAL A 128 34.33 -21.76 -3.29
CA VAL A 128 33.17 -22.37 -2.64
C VAL A 128 32.00 -22.29 -3.61
N VAL A 129 31.60 -23.42 -4.16
CA VAL A 129 30.41 -23.52 -5.03
C VAL A 129 29.25 -24.02 -4.17
N ASP A 130 28.14 -23.26 -4.19
CA ASP A 130 26.85 -23.52 -3.53
C ASP A 130 26.83 -24.67 -2.50
N GLY A 131 27.12 -24.33 -1.23
CA GLY A 131 26.70 -25.14 -0.08
C GLY A 131 27.42 -26.47 0.16
N ASP A 132 28.76 -26.45 0.22
CA ASP A 132 29.66 -27.43 0.88
C ASP A 132 30.66 -28.17 -0.04
N ALA A 133 30.73 -27.84 -1.35
CA ALA A 133 31.76 -28.38 -2.23
C ALA A 133 32.88 -27.35 -2.50
N LEU A 134 34.13 -27.78 -2.32
CA LEU A 134 35.35 -27.05 -2.70
C LEU A 134 35.90 -27.72 -3.97
N GLU A 135 35.90 -27.02 -5.11
CA GLU A 135 36.59 -27.47 -6.32
C GLU A 135 37.94 -26.75 -6.48
N PHE A 136 38.97 -27.53 -6.80
CA PHE A 136 40.29 -27.02 -7.19
C PHE A 136 40.35 -26.90 -8.72
N HIS A 137 40.62 -25.70 -9.22
CA HIS A 137 40.99 -25.53 -10.62
C HIS A 137 42.48 -25.86 -10.81
N HIS A 138 42.74 -26.89 -11.62
CA HIS A 138 44.07 -27.24 -12.14
C HIS A 138 44.50 -26.31 -13.27
#